data_AF-A0A9P4NEB7-F1
#
_entry.id   AF-A0A9P4NEB7-F1
#
_cell.length_a   1.000
_cell.length_b   1.000
_cell.length_c   1.000
_cell.angle_alpha   90.00
_cell.angle_beta   90.00
_cell.angle_gamma   90.00
#
_symmetry.space_group_name_H-M   'P 1'
#
loop_
_entity.id
_entity.type
_entity.pdbx_description
1 polymer ?
#
loop_
_entity_poly.entity_id
_entity_poly.type
_entity_poly.pdbx_seq_one_letter_code
_entity_poly.pdbx_strand_id
1 'polypeptide(L)'
;MKVNTMKHEVDEVFSWLTPLVYGSKHSDILQRHEEGTGKWLIDSEEFMNRQTCSGQILWCQRKPGTGKTTLSSFIISEYERTLPPQPESGLVYAYCNYNNVNETATNIVGSLLQQLLRQKDILPPALKGNLR
;
A
#
# COMPACT_ATOMS: atom_id res chain seq x y z
N MET A 1 -12.45 12.46 27.65
CA MET A 1 -10.98 12.48 27.82
C MET A 1 -10.24 11.23 27.31
N LYS A 2 -10.81 10.02 27.30
CA LYS A 2 -10.10 8.78 26.88
C LYS A 2 -9.80 8.63 25.37
N VAL A 3 -10.58 9.28 24.50
CA VAL A 3 -10.44 9.15 23.03
C VAL A 3 -9.17 9.80 22.50
N ASN A 4 -8.69 10.89 23.13
CA ASN A 4 -7.54 11.64 22.65
C ASN A 4 -6.20 10.93 22.94
N THR A 5 -6.15 10.15 24.03
CA THR A 5 -4.95 9.41 24.44
C THR A 5 -4.69 8.18 23.55
N MET A 6 -5.74 7.42 23.19
CA MET A 6 -5.57 6.23 22.32
C MET A 6 -5.08 6.58 20.92
N LYS A 7 -5.50 7.73 20.37
CA LYS A 7 -5.06 8.18 19.05
C LYS A 7 -3.57 8.52 19.03
N HIS A 8 -3.07 9.15 20.10
CA HIS A 8 -1.66 9.51 20.25
C HIS A 8 -0.75 8.28 20.33
N GLU A 9 -1.14 7.27 21.12
CA GLU A 9 -0.38 6.01 21.23
C GLU A 9 -0.28 5.26 19.89
N VAL A 10 -1.36 5.26 19.10
CA VAL A 10 -1.38 4.62 17.77
C VAL A 10 -0.46 5.36 16.80
N ASP A 11 -0.49 6.69 16.80
CA ASP A 11 0.37 7.50 15.94
C ASP A 11 1.85 7.35 16.31
N GLU A 12 2.19 7.24 17.59
CA GLU A 12 3.56 6.94 18.06
C GLU A 12 4.06 5.58 17.57
N VAL A 13 3.27 4.51 17.73
CA VAL A 13 3.65 3.18 17.23
C VAL A 13 3.84 3.20 15.71
N PHE A 14 2.95 3.87 14.99
CA PHE A 14 3.05 3.97 13.54
C PHE A 14 4.27 4.77 13.10
N SER A 15 4.62 5.85 13.79
CA SER A 15 5.85 6.60 13.53
C SER A 15 7.11 5.80 13.87
N TRP A 16 7.05 4.92 14.88
CA TRP A 16 8.16 4.03 15.23
C TRP A 16 8.36 2.93 14.18
N LEU A 17 7.27 2.37 13.62
CA LEU A 17 7.34 1.31 12.61
C LEU A 17 8.05 1.75 11.34
N THR A 18 7.82 2.99 10.89
CA THR A 18 8.45 3.51 9.69
C THR A 18 8.36 5.04 9.60
N PRO A 19 9.37 5.71 9.04
CA PRO A 19 9.24 7.10 8.61
C PRO A 19 8.57 7.23 7.22
N LEU A 20 8.31 6.12 6.52
CA LEU A 20 7.84 6.14 5.13
C LEU A 20 6.32 6.31 5.05
N VAL A 21 5.89 7.19 4.15
CA VAL A 21 4.48 7.40 3.83
C VAL A 21 4.30 7.33 2.32
N TYR A 22 3.61 6.29 1.85
CA TYR A 22 3.37 6.09 0.42
C TYR A 22 2.04 6.66 -0.09
N GLY A 23 1.10 6.97 0.82
CA GLY A 23 -0.24 7.45 0.45
C GLY A 23 -0.22 8.76 -0.34
N SER A 24 0.58 9.75 0.06
CA SER A 24 0.72 11.01 -0.68
C SER A 24 1.23 10.78 -2.10
N LYS A 25 2.28 9.96 -2.24
CA LYS A 25 2.83 9.60 -3.54
C LYS A 25 1.82 8.86 -4.41
N HIS A 26 1.04 7.95 -3.83
CA HIS A 26 -0.06 7.26 -4.52
C HIS A 26 -1.09 8.28 -5.06
N SER A 27 -1.57 9.18 -4.20
CA SER A 27 -2.52 10.23 -4.59
C SER A 27 -1.97 11.14 -5.69
N ASP A 28 -0.71 11.56 -5.60
CA ASP A 28 -0.07 12.40 -6.63
C ASP A 28 0.03 11.71 -7.99
N ILE A 29 0.29 10.39 -7.99
CA ILE A 29 0.36 9.59 -9.23
C ILE A 29 -1.05 9.43 -9.80
N LEU A 30 -2.03 9.13 -8.95
CA LEU A 30 -3.41 8.92 -9.34
C LEU A 30 -4.06 10.21 -9.86
N GLN A 31 -3.72 11.38 -9.31
CA GLN A 31 -4.21 12.67 -9.81
C GLN A 31 -3.75 12.97 -11.25
N ARG A 32 -2.61 12.39 -11.67
CA ARG A 32 -2.07 12.52 -13.02
C ARG A 32 -2.51 11.40 -13.95
N HIS A 33 -3.34 10.47 -13.46
CA HIS A 33 -3.90 9.40 -14.28
C HIS A 33 -5.01 9.97 -15.17
N GLU A 34 -4.97 9.60 -16.44
CA GLU A 34 -6.01 9.95 -17.41
C GLU A 34 -7.08 8.85 -17.42
N GLU A 35 -8.34 9.26 -17.33
CA GLU A 35 -9.49 8.36 -17.25
C GLU A 35 -9.47 7.32 -18.39
N GLY A 36 -9.78 6.07 -18.07
CA GLY A 36 -9.76 4.94 -19.01
C GLY A 36 -8.37 4.31 -19.23
N THR A 37 -7.27 4.96 -18.84
CA THR A 37 -5.92 4.39 -18.99
C THR A 37 -5.72 3.20 -18.07
N GLY A 38 -5.25 2.07 -18.59
CA GLY A 38 -4.94 0.88 -17.79
C GLY A 38 -6.11 -0.08 -17.53
N LYS A 39 -7.34 0.32 -17.86
CA LYS A 39 -8.53 -0.55 -17.75
C LYS A 39 -8.37 -1.85 -18.56
N TRP A 40 -7.79 -1.76 -19.75
CA TRP A 40 -7.47 -2.91 -20.61
C TRP A 40 -6.63 -3.99 -19.92
N LEU A 41 -5.82 -3.64 -18.91
CA LEU A 41 -5.00 -4.62 -18.19
C LEU A 41 -5.83 -5.38 -17.16
N ILE A 42 -6.64 -4.66 -16.37
CA ILE A 42 -7.49 -5.28 -15.35
C ILE A 42 -8.54 -6.19 -15.98
N ASP A 43 -9.07 -5.79 -17.14
CA ASP A 43 -10.06 -6.55 -17.91
C ASP A 43 -9.43 -7.70 -18.73
N SER A 44 -8.10 -7.83 -18.75
CA SER A 44 -7.45 -8.89 -19.50
C SER A 44 -7.60 -10.25 -18.82
N GLU A 45 -7.80 -11.31 -19.61
CA GLU A 45 -7.86 -12.68 -19.09
C GLU A 45 -6.58 -13.07 -18.36
N GLU A 46 -5.41 -12.62 -18.82
CA GLU A 46 -4.13 -12.89 -18.13
C GLU A 46 -4.15 -12.34 -16.70
N PHE A 47 -4.64 -11.11 -16.52
CA PHE A 47 -4.69 -10.49 -15.21
C PHE A 47 -5.73 -11.17 -14.31
N MET A 48 -6.93 -11.43 -14.82
CA MET A 48 -8.01 -12.12 -14.08
C MET A 48 -7.60 -13.52 -13.64
N ASN A 49 -6.98 -14.32 -14.51
CA ASN A 49 -6.52 -15.68 -14.19
C ASN A 49 -5.42 -15.70 -13.12
N ARG A 50 -4.68 -14.59 -12.96
CA ARG A 50 -3.70 -14.45 -11.87
C ARG A 50 -4.35 -14.11 -10.53
N GLN A 51 -5.54 -13.53 -10.51
CA GLN A 51 -6.23 -13.20 -9.25
C GLN A 51 -6.71 -14.45 -8.49
N THR A 52 -6.97 -15.55 -9.19
CA THR A 52 -7.50 -16.78 -8.59
C THR A 52 -6.45 -17.63 -7.88
N CYS A 53 -5.16 -17.29 -8.01
CA CYS A 53 -4.05 -18.06 -7.46
C CYS A 53 -3.27 -17.26 -6.42
N SER A 54 -2.97 -17.85 -5.26
CA SER A 54 -2.12 -17.22 -4.25
C SER A 54 -0.67 -17.07 -4.72
N GLY A 55 0.02 -16.00 -4.30
CA GLY A 55 1.47 -15.85 -4.49
C GLY A 55 1.92 -15.51 -5.92
N GLN A 56 1.03 -14.95 -6.74
CA GLN A 56 1.37 -14.56 -8.12
C GLN A 56 2.17 -13.26 -8.15
N ILE A 57 3.19 -13.20 -9.03
CA ILE A 57 3.97 -12.00 -9.30
C ILE A 57 3.72 -11.56 -10.73
N LEU A 58 3.19 -10.35 -10.92
CA LEU A 58 3.12 -9.70 -12.23
C LEU A 58 4.34 -8.80 -12.40
N TRP A 59 5.17 -9.13 -13.39
CA TRP A 59 6.41 -8.39 -13.67
C TRP A 59 6.31 -7.64 -15.00
N CYS A 60 6.18 -6.30 -14.94
CA CYS A 60 6.00 -5.47 -16.13
C CYS A 60 7.32 -4.96 -16.72
N GLN A 61 7.93 -5.69 -17.66
CA GLN A 61 9.14 -5.27 -18.39
C GLN A 61 8.80 -4.34 -19.57
N ARG A 62 9.11 -3.04 -19.46
CA ARG A 62 9.03 -2.05 -20.56
C ARG A 62 9.99 -0.91 -20.28
N LYS A 63 10.25 -0.09 -21.29
CA LYS A 63 11.12 1.08 -21.20
C LYS A 63 10.64 2.09 -20.14
N PRO A 64 11.54 2.87 -19.52
CA PRO A 64 11.19 4.02 -18.69
C PRO A 64 10.22 4.96 -19.41
N GLY A 65 9.36 5.66 -18.67
CA GLY A 65 8.40 6.62 -19.24
C GLY A 65 7.11 6.02 -19.82
N THR A 66 6.94 4.69 -19.81
CA THR A 66 5.74 4.01 -20.35
C THR A 66 4.55 3.97 -19.38
N GLY A 67 4.57 4.76 -18.30
CA GLY A 67 3.43 4.87 -17.37
C GLY A 67 3.23 3.67 -16.43
N LYS A 68 4.23 2.83 -16.20
CA LYS A 68 4.15 1.67 -15.28
C LYS A 68 3.65 2.03 -13.90
N THR A 69 4.24 3.08 -13.32
CA THR A 69 3.90 3.53 -11.98
C THR A 69 2.47 4.03 -11.92
N THR A 70 2.01 4.75 -12.96
CA THR A 70 0.63 5.17 -13.14
C THR A 70 -0.31 3.96 -13.23
N LEU A 71 0.07 2.95 -14.01
CA LEU A 71 -0.69 1.70 -14.14
C LEU A 71 -0.79 0.94 -12.82
N SER A 72 0.29 0.83 -12.04
CA SER A 72 0.26 0.24 -10.69
C SER A 72 -0.66 1.03 -9.76
N SER A 73 -0.61 2.37 -9.82
CA SER A 73 -1.50 3.24 -9.03
C SER A 73 -2.97 3.03 -9.38
N PHE A 74 -3.28 2.92 -10.67
CA PHE A 74 -4.62 2.64 -11.15
C PHE A 74 -5.12 1.27 -10.66
N ILE A 75 -4.29 0.23 -10.75
CA ILE A 75 -4.63 -1.12 -10.25
C ILE A 75 -4.93 -1.08 -8.74
N ILE A 76 -4.06 -0.45 -7.95
CA ILE A 76 -4.26 -0.31 -6.50
C ILE A 76 -5.58 0.39 -6.21
N SER A 77 -5.84 1.53 -6.86
CA SER A 77 -7.07 2.31 -6.65
C SER A 77 -8.33 1.52 -7.04
N GLU A 78 -8.28 0.74 -8.11
CA GLU A 78 -9.41 -0.10 -8.51
C GLU A 78 -9.66 -1.22 -7.50
N TYR A 79 -8.60 -1.81 -6.92
CA TYR A 79 -8.76 -2.79 -5.83
C TYR A 79 -9.30 -2.16 -4.55
N GLU A 80 -8.85 -0.96 -4.17
CA GLU A 80 -9.42 -0.21 -3.03
C GLU A 80 -10.93 0.06 -3.22
N ARG A 81 -11.36 0.30 -4.46
CA ARG A 81 -12.76 0.59 -4.80
C ARG A 81 -13.64 -0.66 -4.88
N THR A 82 -13.10 -1.76 -5.37
CA THR A 82 -13.87 -2.96 -5.75
C THR A 82 -13.84 -4.07 -4.73
N LEU A 83 -12.78 -4.16 -3.91
CA LEU A 83 -12.68 -5.21 -2.90
C LEU A 83 -13.43 -4.79 -1.64
N PRO A 84 -14.43 -5.57 -1.19
CA PRO A 84 -15.01 -5.34 0.12
C PRO A 84 -13.94 -5.55 1.20
N PRO A 85 -14.01 -4.81 2.32
CA PRO A 85 -13.13 -5.05 3.45
C PRO A 85 -13.24 -6.51 3.90
N GLN A 86 -12.16 -7.26 3.74
CA GLN A 86 -12.12 -8.65 4.19
C GLN A 86 -11.47 -8.73 5.57
N PRO A 87 -12.02 -9.53 6.51
CA PRO A 87 -11.43 -9.67 7.86
C PRO A 87 -10.02 -10.25 7.84
N GLU A 88 -9.71 -11.13 6.89
CA GLU A 88 -8.45 -11.90 6.87
C GLU A 88 -7.40 -11.40 5.86
N SER A 89 -7.75 -10.45 5.00
CA SER A 89 -6.82 -9.91 4.00
C SER A 89 -6.83 -8.38 3.97
N GLY A 90 -5.79 -7.77 3.42
CA GLY A 90 -5.66 -6.32 3.29
C GLY A 90 -4.81 -5.97 2.08
N LEU A 91 -5.00 -4.77 1.55
CA LEU A 91 -4.28 -4.29 0.37
C LEU A 91 -3.15 -3.36 0.82
N VAL A 92 -1.90 -3.73 0.57
CA VAL A 92 -0.74 -2.92 0.95
C VAL A 92 0.15 -2.70 -0.25
N TYR A 93 0.85 -1.56 -0.28
CA TYR A 93 1.68 -1.19 -1.42
C TYR A 93 2.88 -0.34 -1.00
N ALA A 94 3.91 -0.35 -1.85
CA ALA A 94 5.10 0.48 -1.69
C ALA A 94 5.55 1.06 -3.04
N TYR A 95 6.04 2.29 -3.01
CA TYR A 95 6.58 2.98 -4.19
C TYR A 95 8.07 3.26 -4.03
N CYS A 96 8.90 2.26 -4.32
CA CYS A 96 10.33 2.36 -4.12
C CYS A 96 11.00 3.34 -5.10
N ASN A 97 11.89 4.17 -4.57
CA ASN A 97 12.78 5.11 -5.21
C ASN A 97 14.22 4.85 -4.73
N TYR A 98 15.08 4.39 -5.62
CA TYR A 98 16.47 4.05 -5.32
C TYR A 98 17.30 5.20 -4.74
N ASN A 99 16.87 6.45 -4.91
CA ASN A 99 17.53 7.63 -4.33
C ASN A 99 17.11 7.93 -2.89
N ASN A 100 16.10 7.25 -2.34
CA ASN A 100 15.62 7.49 -0.99
C ASN A 100 16.34 6.58 0.01
N VAL A 101 17.31 7.14 0.73
CA VAL A 101 18.12 6.41 1.73
C VAL A 101 17.29 5.81 2.87
N ASN A 102 16.08 6.31 3.11
CA ASN A 102 15.18 5.79 4.13
C ASN A 102 14.40 4.55 3.68
N GLU A 103 14.44 4.18 2.40
CA GLU A 103 13.75 2.99 1.86
C GLU A 103 14.59 1.72 2.04
N THR A 104 14.95 1.46 3.29
CA THR A 104 15.53 0.18 3.70
C THR A 104 14.45 -0.91 3.68
N ALA A 105 14.87 -2.18 3.56
CA ALA A 105 13.94 -3.30 3.64
C ALA A 105 13.07 -3.26 4.93
N THR A 106 13.70 -2.92 6.07
CA THR A 106 13.01 -2.77 7.36
C THR A 106 11.94 -1.69 7.32
N ASN A 107 12.25 -0.51 6.80
CA ASN A 107 11.29 0.59 6.75
C ASN A 107 10.16 0.33 5.74
N ILE A 108 10.44 -0.35 4.62
CA ILE A 108 9.43 -0.76 3.65
C ILE A 108 8.47 -1.77 4.31
N VAL A 109 8.99 -2.82 4.95
CA VAL A 109 8.15 -3.80 5.67
C VAL A 109 7.36 -3.13 6.79
N GLY A 110 7.98 -2.22 7.54
CA GLY A 110 7.31 -1.41 8.55
C GLY A 110 6.16 -0.58 7.99
N SER A 111 6.33 0.01 6.81
CA SER A 111 5.26 0.72 6.09
C SER A 111 4.13 -0.20 5.67
N LEU A 112 4.43 -1.38 5.10
CA LEU A 112 3.41 -2.34 4.70
C LEU A 112 2.61 -2.83 5.92
N LEU A 113 3.29 -3.12 7.03
CA LEU A 113 2.66 -3.48 8.29
C LEU A 113 1.78 -2.34 8.83
N GLN A 114 2.30 -1.10 8.83
CA GLN A 114 1.55 0.08 9.26
C GLN A 114 0.24 0.24 8.46
N GLN A 115 0.30 0.10 7.13
CA GLN A 115 -0.89 0.15 6.26
C GLN A 115 -1.91 -0.93 6.61
N LEU A 116 -1.45 -2.17 6.84
CA LEU A 116 -2.31 -3.29 7.21
C LEU A 116 -3.00 -3.05 8.56
N LEU A 117 -2.26 -2.60 9.57
CA LEU A 117 -2.80 -2.31 10.91
C LEU A 117 -3.85 -1.20 10.87
N ARG A 118 -3.63 -0.16 10.07
CA ARG A 118 -4.62 0.93 9.85
C ARG A 118 -5.93 0.40 9.26
N GLN A 119 -5.87 -0.55 8.33
CA GLN A 119 -7.06 -1.14 7.71
C GLN A 119 -7.86 -2.02 8.67
N LYS A 120 -7.18 -2.65 9.64
CA LYS A 120 -7.83 -3.55 10.61
C LYS A 120 -8.35 -2.82 11.84
N ASP A 121 -7.94 -1.57 12.07
CA ASP A 121 -8.19 -0.82 13.30
C ASP A 121 -7.77 -1.61 14.56
N ILE A 122 -6.70 -2.40 14.43
CA ILE A 122 -6.17 -3.26 15.50
C ILE A 122 -4.73 -2.84 15.77
N LEU A 123 -4.43 -2.53 17.03
CA LEU A 123 -3.06 -2.40 17.53
C LEU A 123 -2.72 -3.62 18.40
N PRO A 124 -1.93 -4.58 17.89
CA PRO A 124 -1.52 -5.77 18.64
C PRO A 124 -0.88 -5.38 19.98
N PRO A 125 -1.19 -6.08 21.09
CA PRO A 125 -0.58 -5.79 22.40
C PRO A 125 0.95 -5.81 22.36
N ALA A 126 1.54 -6.65 21.52
CA ALA A 126 2.99 -6.75 21.34
C ALA A 126 3.64 -5.45 20.80
N LEU A 127 2.89 -4.60 20.09
CA LEU A 127 3.39 -3.33 19.59
C LEU A 127 3.25 -2.18 20.59
N LYS A 128 2.39 -2.34 21.62
CA LYS A 128 2.18 -1.32 22.65
C LYS A 128 3.37 -1.19 23.63
N GLY A 129 4.15 -2.25 23.80
CA GLY A 129 5.26 -2.30 24.78
C GLY A 129 6.65 -1.90 24.25
N ASN A 130 6.77 -1.58 22.96
CA ASN A 130 8.06 -1.30 22.31
C ASN A 130 8.37 0.19 22.13
N LEU A 131 7.47 1.08 22.58
CA LEU A 131 7.74 2.51 22.71
C LEU A 131 8.68 2.70 23.91
N ARG A 132 9.97 2.93 23.65
CA ARG A 132 10.98 3.30 24.65
C ARG A 132 11.52 4.69 24.34
#